data_AF-A0A261DDU1-F1
#
_entry.id   AF-A0A261DDU1-F1
#
_cell.length_a   1.000
_cell.length_b   1.000
_cell.length_c   1.000
_cell.angle_alpha   90.00
_cell.angle_beta   90.00
_cell.angle_gamma   90.00
#
_symmetry.space_group_name_H-M   'P 1'
#
loop_
_entity.id
_entity.type
_entity.pdbx_description
1 polymer ?
#
loop_
_entity_poly.entity_id
_entity_poly.type
_entity_poly.pdbx_seq_one_letter_code
_entity_poly.pdbx_strand_id
1 'polypeptide(L)'
;MHPCENDIKWLPNLFLIKKITKDTKQNYSVNSPLIVNDHLEYGRIFHKILEDAVKINDFSSMNTHPFIDKLPTMLQEKIHKNIDKLLNNLEFMALISQELKTEVPIGISLNDDVKIGRIDLLAIDRGKLTVIDYKSDANPPKNCQLVKESYIDQLNFYRHLVAKLYPDNQIICKILWLEDASFMAVM
;
A
#
# COMPACT_ATOMS: atom_id res chain seq x y z
N MET A 1 42.08 9.66 3.89
CA MET A 1 41.18 9.23 2.79
C MET A 1 40.99 7.73 2.99
N HIS A 2 39.86 7.18 3.45
CA HIS A 2 38.44 7.50 3.30
C HIS A 2 37.67 7.28 4.61
N PRO A 3 36.57 8.01 4.85
CA PRO A 3 35.44 7.48 5.59
C PRO A 3 34.18 7.55 4.71
N CYS A 4 33.58 6.42 4.37
CA CYS A 4 32.21 6.40 3.86
C CYS A 4 31.59 4.99 3.98
N GLU A 5 31.36 4.56 5.22
CA GLU A 5 30.37 3.54 5.53
C GLU A 5 29.45 4.14 6.60
N ASN A 6 28.47 4.91 6.15
CA ASN A 6 27.27 5.11 6.96
C ASN A 6 26.42 3.86 6.77
N ASP A 7 26.66 2.87 7.62
CA ASP A 7 25.76 1.75 7.85
C ASP A 7 24.41 2.29 8.31
N ILE A 8 23.51 2.53 7.35
CA ILE A 8 22.09 2.73 7.62
C ILE A 8 21.57 1.39 8.14
N LYS A 9 21.59 1.21 9.46
CA LYS A 9 20.93 0.09 10.12
C LYS A 9 19.43 0.23 9.91
N TRP A 10 18.92 -0.44 8.87
CA TRP A 10 17.51 -0.76 8.72
C TRP A 10 17.01 -1.39 10.01
N LEU A 11 16.10 -0.74 10.72
CA LEU A 11 15.49 -1.33 11.92
C LEU A 11 14.69 -2.57 11.46
N PRO A 12 15.11 -3.79 11.84
CA PRO A 12 14.57 -5.04 11.28
C PRO A 12 13.15 -5.35 11.78
N ASN A 13 12.59 -4.54 12.68
CA ASN A 13 11.23 -4.65 13.19
C ASN A 13 10.59 -3.27 13.16
N LEU A 14 9.80 -2.97 12.13
CA LEU A 14 9.18 -1.66 11.96
C LEU A 14 7.90 -1.53 12.82
N PHE A 15 8.00 -1.70 14.13
CA PHE A 15 7.01 -1.10 15.03
C PHE A 15 7.38 0.38 15.21
N LEU A 16 6.88 1.22 14.31
CA LEU A 16 7.10 2.67 14.38
C LEU A 16 6.07 3.31 15.31
N ILE A 17 6.37 3.33 16.60
CA ILE A 17 5.70 4.18 17.59
C ILE A 17 6.66 5.30 17.95
N LYS A 18 6.49 6.48 17.34
CA LYS A 18 7.21 7.69 17.75
C LYS A 18 6.25 8.57 18.56
N LYS A 19 6.61 8.87 19.82
CA LYS A 19 5.89 9.82 20.67
C LYS A 19 6.10 11.21 20.08
N ILE A 20 5.07 11.82 19.50
CA ILE A 20 5.18 13.13 18.85
C ILE A 20 4.14 14.06 19.47
N THR A 21 4.60 15.09 20.17
CA THR A 21 3.75 16.11 20.77
C THR A 21 3.43 17.22 19.77
N LYS A 22 2.12 17.53 19.65
CA LYS A 22 1.44 18.58 18.87
C LYS A 22 1.42 18.39 17.34
N ASP A 23 0.23 18.18 16.77
CA ASP A 23 -0.55 19.25 16.12
C ASP A 23 -2.02 18.83 15.88
N THR A 24 -2.84 19.82 15.55
CA THR A 24 -4.32 19.94 15.53
C THR A 24 -5.20 18.76 15.09
N LYS A 25 -6.39 18.69 15.73
CA LYS A 25 -7.47 17.69 15.54
C LYS A 25 -8.02 17.69 14.11
N GLN A 26 -7.97 16.54 13.44
CA GLN A 26 -8.83 16.21 12.29
C GLN A 26 -9.48 14.85 12.53
N ASN A 27 -10.81 14.84 12.51
CA ASN A 27 -11.65 13.67 12.78
C ASN A 27 -11.77 12.80 11.52
N TYR A 28 -11.36 11.55 11.60
CA TYR A 28 -11.60 10.55 10.57
C TYR A 28 -12.38 9.39 11.18
N SER A 29 -13.51 9.02 10.57
CA SER A 29 -14.37 7.92 11.02
C SER A 29 -14.18 6.71 10.11
N VAL A 30 -14.09 5.51 10.70
CA VAL A 30 -14.08 4.25 9.97
C VAL A 30 -15.07 3.30 10.64
N ASN A 31 -16.13 2.95 9.93
CA ASN A 31 -17.03 1.84 10.27
C ASN A 31 -17.04 0.85 9.10
N SER A 32 -17.09 -0.46 9.38
CA SER A 32 -17.41 -1.46 8.36
C SER A 32 -18.28 -2.59 8.96
N PRO A 33 -19.56 -2.71 8.54
CA PRO A 33 -20.37 -3.91 8.72
C PRO A 33 -20.36 -4.78 7.46
N LEU A 34 -20.19 -6.10 7.63
CA LEU A 34 -20.01 -7.08 6.55
C LEU A 34 -21.34 -7.47 5.88
N ILE A 35 -21.42 -7.28 4.56
CA ILE A 35 -22.29 -8.02 3.63
C ILE A 35 -21.32 -8.77 2.70
N VAL A 36 -21.51 -10.08 2.51
CA VAL A 36 -20.74 -10.86 1.55
C VAL A 36 -21.09 -10.35 0.15
N ASN A 37 -20.14 -9.68 -0.49
CA ASN A 37 -20.27 -9.10 -1.81
C ASN A 37 -19.06 -9.59 -2.62
N ASP A 38 -19.29 -10.21 -3.77
CA ASP A 38 -18.25 -10.79 -4.64
C ASP A 38 -17.09 -9.82 -4.93
N HIS A 39 -17.36 -8.51 -5.03
CA HIS A 39 -16.33 -7.48 -5.18
C HIS A 39 -15.41 -7.34 -3.97
N LEU A 40 -15.96 -7.51 -2.76
CA LEU A 40 -15.19 -7.50 -1.52
C LEU A 40 -14.29 -8.73 -1.42
N GLU A 41 -14.77 -9.89 -1.87
CA GLU A 41 -13.98 -11.12 -1.90
C GLU A 41 -12.86 -11.07 -2.94
N TYR A 42 -13.16 -10.61 -4.15
CA TYR A 42 -12.16 -10.37 -5.20
C TYR A 42 -11.04 -9.45 -4.71
N GLY A 43 -11.41 -8.29 -4.14
CA GLY A 43 -10.43 -7.33 -3.64
C GLY A 43 -9.55 -7.89 -2.53
N ARG A 44 -10.14 -8.63 -1.59
CA ARG A 44 -9.40 -9.30 -0.50
C ARG A 44 -8.43 -10.35 -1.01
N ILE A 45 -8.85 -11.19 -1.96
CA ILE A 45 -8.00 -12.24 -2.53
C ILE A 45 -6.85 -11.61 -3.32
N PHE A 46 -7.13 -10.61 -4.15
CA PHE A 46 -6.07 -9.98 -4.94
C PHE A 46 -5.08 -9.19 -4.05
N HIS A 47 -5.57 -8.50 -3.01
CA HIS A 47 -4.69 -7.91 -2.00
C HIS A 47 -3.77 -8.98 -1.39
N LYS A 48 -4.34 -10.09 -0.91
CA LYS A 48 -3.56 -11.15 -0.28
C LYS A 48 -2.50 -11.76 -1.20
N ILE A 49 -2.83 -11.95 -2.49
CA ILE A 49 -1.88 -12.41 -3.50
C ILE A 49 -0.69 -11.46 -3.61
N LEU A 50 -0.93 -10.14 -3.67
CA LEU A 50 0.14 -9.13 -3.73
C LEU A 50 0.98 -9.13 -2.45
N GLU A 51 0.35 -9.22 -1.28
CA GLU A 51 1.02 -9.31 0.01
C GLU A 51 1.98 -10.52 0.04
N ASP A 52 1.49 -11.70 -0.34
CA ASP A 52 2.30 -12.92 -0.30
C ASP A 52 3.44 -12.88 -1.32
N ALA A 53 3.19 -12.39 -2.54
CA ALA A 53 4.22 -12.20 -3.56
C ALA A 53 5.35 -11.27 -3.08
N VAL A 54 5.01 -10.18 -2.39
CA VAL A 54 5.99 -9.27 -1.79
C VAL A 54 6.77 -9.96 -0.66
N LYS A 55 6.07 -10.70 0.22
CA LYS A 55 6.70 -11.38 1.38
C LYS A 55 7.73 -12.42 0.98
N ILE A 56 7.45 -13.18 -0.05
CA ILE A 56 8.38 -14.22 -0.56
C ILE A 56 9.30 -13.70 -1.64
N ASN A 57 9.11 -12.45 -2.08
CA ASN A 57 9.82 -11.82 -3.20
C ASN A 57 9.75 -12.64 -4.50
N ASP A 58 8.56 -13.16 -4.83
CA ASP A 58 8.29 -13.91 -6.05
C ASP A 58 6.91 -13.54 -6.63
N PHE A 59 6.94 -12.63 -7.60
CA PHE A 59 5.76 -12.16 -8.32
C PHE A 59 5.30 -13.12 -9.43
N SER A 60 6.13 -14.09 -9.83
CA SER A 60 5.75 -15.10 -10.82
C SER A 60 4.71 -16.08 -10.28
N SER A 61 4.69 -16.28 -8.96
CA SER A 61 3.74 -17.14 -8.24
C SER A 61 2.31 -16.57 -8.16
N MET A 62 2.09 -15.29 -8.47
CA MET A 62 0.78 -14.65 -8.32
C MET A 62 -0.32 -15.35 -9.12
N ASN A 63 0.01 -15.76 -10.35
CA ASN A 63 -0.94 -16.40 -11.27
C ASN A 63 -1.31 -17.84 -10.88
N THR A 64 -0.57 -18.46 -9.96
CA THR A 64 -0.85 -19.84 -9.51
C THR A 64 -1.29 -19.88 -8.05
N HIS A 65 -1.63 -18.71 -7.48
CA HIS A 65 -1.96 -18.60 -6.08
C HIS A 65 -3.25 -19.37 -5.74
N PRO A 66 -3.26 -20.24 -4.70
CA PRO A 66 -4.36 -21.17 -4.43
C PRO A 66 -5.69 -20.51 -4.03
N PHE A 67 -5.66 -19.22 -3.64
CA PHE A 67 -6.88 -18.47 -3.36
C PHE A 67 -7.65 -18.05 -4.61
N ILE A 68 -7.03 -18.09 -5.79
CA ILE A 68 -7.74 -17.84 -7.05
C ILE A 68 -8.88 -18.86 -7.22
N ASP A 69 -8.61 -20.15 -6.96
CA ASP A 69 -9.59 -21.23 -7.07
C ASP A 69 -10.80 -21.10 -6.12
N LYS A 70 -10.74 -20.16 -5.16
CA LYS A 70 -11.85 -19.86 -4.24
C LYS A 70 -12.83 -18.85 -4.81
N LEU A 71 -12.46 -18.14 -5.88
CA LEU A 71 -13.34 -17.21 -6.57
C LEU A 71 -14.31 -17.95 -7.51
N PRO A 72 -15.49 -17.38 -7.80
CA PRO A 72 -16.31 -17.79 -8.95
C PRO A 72 -15.51 -17.72 -10.26
N THR A 73 -15.80 -18.62 -11.22
CA THR A 73 -15.06 -18.74 -12.49
C THR A 73 -14.86 -17.40 -13.22
N MET A 74 -15.90 -16.56 -13.28
CA MET A 74 -15.80 -15.24 -13.92
C MET A 74 -14.77 -14.31 -13.23
N LEU A 75 -14.63 -14.40 -11.92
CA LEU A 75 -13.65 -13.63 -11.15
C LEU A 75 -12.25 -14.25 -11.20
N GLN A 76 -12.13 -15.56 -11.40
CA GLN A 76 -10.84 -16.22 -11.69
C GLN A 76 -10.26 -15.70 -13.01
N GLU A 77 -11.06 -15.68 -14.08
CA GLU A 77 -10.62 -15.12 -15.37
C GLU A 77 -10.21 -13.65 -15.25
N LYS A 78 -11.00 -12.86 -14.50
CA LYS A 78 -10.71 -11.45 -14.24
C LYS A 78 -9.40 -11.26 -13.47
N ILE A 79 -9.17 -12.03 -12.40
CA ILE A 79 -7.96 -11.86 -11.58
C ILE A 79 -6.71 -12.25 -12.37
N HIS A 80 -6.72 -13.35 -13.13
CA HIS A 80 -5.61 -13.71 -14.02
C HIS A 80 -5.30 -12.59 -15.02
N LYS A 81 -6.33 -12.08 -15.69
CA LYS A 81 -6.16 -10.96 -16.64
C LYS A 81 -5.55 -9.73 -15.98
N ASN A 82 -5.96 -9.39 -14.77
CA ASN A 82 -5.45 -8.22 -14.07
C ASN A 82 -4.06 -8.44 -13.45
N ILE A 83 -3.73 -9.66 -13.02
CA ILE A 83 -2.36 -10.06 -12.66
C ILE A 83 -1.45 -9.90 -13.88
N ASP A 84 -1.84 -10.43 -15.04
CA ASP A 84 -1.07 -10.31 -16.28
C ASP A 84 -0.87 -8.85 -16.69
N LYS A 85 -1.92 -8.02 -16.61
CA LYS A 85 -1.78 -6.58 -16.85
C LYS A 85 -0.77 -5.93 -15.91
N LEU A 86 -0.81 -6.28 -14.62
CA LEU A 86 0.08 -5.72 -13.62
C LEU A 86 1.54 -6.13 -13.89
N LEU A 87 1.79 -7.41 -14.19
CA LEU A 87 3.11 -7.93 -14.55
C LEU A 87 3.65 -7.37 -15.88
N ASN A 88 2.78 -6.90 -16.77
CA ASN A 88 3.17 -6.20 -18.00
C ASN A 88 3.21 -4.67 -17.84
N ASN A 89 2.88 -4.13 -16.66
CA ASN A 89 2.91 -2.70 -16.40
C ASN A 89 4.34 -2.24 -16.06
N LEU A 90 4.92 -1.36 -16.87
CA LEU A 90 6.28 -0.85 -16.68
C LEU A 90 6.48 -0.16 -15.32
N GLU A 91 5.47 0.55 -14.82
CA GLU A 91 5.52 1.20 -13.51
C GLU A 91 5.57 0.17 -12.38
N PHE A 92 4.79 -0.91 -12.48
CA PHE A 92 4.85 -2.01 -11.52
C PHE A 92 6.20 -2.73 -11.58
N MET A 93 6.71 -3.02 -12.78
CA MET A 93 8.00 -3.69 -12.95
C MET A 93 9.16 -2.87 -12.37
N ALA A 94 9.15 -1.55 -12.54
CA ALA A 94 10.12 -0.65 -11.92
C ALA A 94 9.93 -0.52 -10.39
N LEU A 95 8.73 -0.77 -9.89
CA LEU A 95 8.42 -0.76 -8.46
C LEU A 95 8.96 -2.01 -7.77
N ILE A 96 8.70 -3.21 -8.34
CA ILE A 96 9.12 -4.49 -7.76
C ILE A 96 10.63 -4.76 -7.86
N SER A 97 11.37 -3.93 -8.60
CA SER A 97 12.84 -3.94 -8.57
C SER A 97 13.45 -3.18 -7.38
N GLN A 98 12.62 -2.52 -6.56
CA GLN A 98 13.03 -1.79 -5.35
C GLN A 98 12.90 -2.69 -4.11
N GLU A 99 13.38 -2.22 -2.95
CA GLU A 99 13.05 -2.89 -1.69
C GLU A 99 11.56 -2.66 -1.38
N LEU A 100 10.80 -3.74 -1.24
CA LEU A 100 9.37 -3.68 -0.94
C LEU A 100 9.08 -4.20 0.46
N LYS A 101 8.16 -3.52 1.15
CA LYS A 101 7.56 -3.98 2.40
C LYS A 101 6.04 -3.91 2.27
N THR A 102 5.36 -4.99 2.60
CA THR A 102 3.90 -5.04 2.64
C THR A 102 3.39 -5.04 4.08
N GLU A 103 2.15 -4.61 4.28
CA GLU A 103 1.45 -4.66 5.56
C GLU A 103 2.21 -3.95 6.70
N VAL A 104 2.82 -2.82 6.38
CA VAL A 104 3.72 -2.09 7.29
C VAL A 104 2.90 -1.35 8.35
N PRO A 105 3.00 -1.73 9.63
CA PRO A 105 2.28 -1.03 10.69
C PRO A 105 2.91 0.34 10.92
N ILE A 106 2.06 1.37 11.06
CA ILE A 106 2.50 2.73 11.32
C ILE A 106 1.60 3.37 12.38
N GLY A 107 2.18 4.09 13.33
CA GLY A 107 1.38 4.69 14.40
C GLY A 107 1.99 5.93 15.02
N ILE A 108 1.13 6.69 15.67
CA ILE A 108 1.48 7.88 16.43
C ILE A 108 0.67 7.90 17.73
N SER A 109 1.32 8.34 18.81
CA SER A 109 0.64 8.65 20.06
C SER A 109 0.44 10.16 20.17
N LEU A 110 -0.81 10.58 20.36
CA LEU A 110 -1.26 11.97 20.49
C LEU A 110 -2.04 12.10 21.80
N ASN A 111 -1.47 12.75 22.82
CA ASN A 111 -2.15 13.07 24.09
C ASN A 111 -2.98 11.90 24.67
N ASP A 112 -2.32 10.76 24.89
CA ASP A 112 -2.89 9.49 25.38
C ASP A 112 -3.75 8.70 24.39
N ASP A 113 -4.11 9.26 23.23
CA ASP A 113 -4.70 8.51 22.12
C ASP A 113 -3.63 7.91 21.22
N VAL A 114 -3.81 6.66 20.81
CA VAL A 114 -2.93 5.99 19.83
C VAL A 114 -3.69 5.80 18.53
N LYS A 115 -3.18 6.41 17.46
CA LYS A 115 -3.68 6.18 16.11
C LYS A 115 -2.72 5.25 15.38
N ILE A 116 -3.24 4.10 14.96
CA ILE A 116 -2.50 3.09 14.19
C ILE A 116 -3.15 2.97 12.82
N GLY A 117 -2.32 2.80 11.80
CA GLY A 117 -2.70 2.37 10.48
C GLY A 117 -1.74 1.33 9.95
N ARG A 118 -1.98 0.90 8.73
CA ARG A 118 -1.17 -0.13 8.06
C ARG A 118 -1.06 0.22 6.59
N ILE A 119 0.17 0.40 6.11
CA ILE A 119 0.45 0.68 4.71
C ILE A 119 0.45 -0.66 3.97
N ASP A 120 -0.38 -0.79 2.93
CA ASP A 120 -0.47 -2.03 2.15
C ASP A 120 0.86 -2.36 1.46
N LEU A 121 1.48 -1.35 0.84
CA LEU A 121 2.80 -1.48 0.22
C LEU A 121 3.64 -0.21 0.37
N LEU A 122 4.87 -0.39 0.84
CA LEU A 122 5.90 0.63 0.90
C LEU A 122 7.05 0.19 0.00
N ALA A 123 7.29 0.95 -1.07
CA ALA A 123 8.47 0.79 -1.91
C ALA A 123 9.56 1.77 -1.50
N ILE A 124 10.77 1.25 -1.41
CA ILE A 124 11.89 1.94 -0.79
C ILE A 124 13.05 2.01 -1.80
N ASP A 125 13.42 3.25 -2.12
CA ASP A 125 14.50 3.61 -3.02
C ASP A 125 15.39 4.68 -2.37
N ARG A 126 16.61 4.87 -2.85
CA ARG A 126 17.56 5.83 -2.27
C ARG A 126 16.99 7.25 -2.32
N GLY A 127 16.62 7.79 -1.15
CA GLY A 127 16.07 9.14 -1.01
C GLY A 127 14.59 9.27 -1.39
N LYS A 128 13.89 8.17 -1.74
CA LYS A 128 12.48 8.20 -2.15
C LYS A 128 11.71 7.03 -1.56
N LEU A 129 10.57 7.32 -0.93
CA LEU A 129 9.65 6.33 -0.38
C LEU A 129 8.29 6.47 -1.08
N THR A 130 7.79 5.38 -1.64
CA THR A 130 6.48 5.36 -2.30
C THR A 130 5.50 4.57 -1.44
N VAL A 131 4.51 5.26 -0.88
CA VAL A 131 3.40 4.67 -0.14
C VAL A 131 2.30 4.32 -1.14
N ILE A 132 1.88 3.05 -1.16
CA ILE A 132 0.85 2.56 -2.05
C ILE A 132 -0.24 1.90 -1.22
N ASP A 133 -1.48 2.30 -1.50
CA ASP A 133 -2.68 1.73 -0.91
C ASP A 133 -3.50 1.04 -2.02
N TYR A 134 -4.00 -0.16 -1.74
CA TYR A 134 -4.70 -0.98 -2.72
C TYR A 134 -6.20 -0.79 -2.62
N LYS A 135 -6.85 -0.50 -3.75
CA LYS A 135 -8.30 -0.30 -3.82
C LYS A 135 -8.92 -1.16 -4.90
N SER A 136 -10.04 -1.82 -4.58
CA SER A 136 -10.77 -2.73 -5.47
C SER A 136 -12.16 -2.19 -5.84
N ASP A 137 -12.33 -0.87 -5.82
CA ASP A 137 -13.57 -0.21 -6.23
C ASP A 137 -13.95 -0.65 -7.65
N ALA A 138 -15.20 -1.06 -7.85
CA ALA A 138 -15.68 -1.57 -9.14
C ALA A 138 -15.62 -0.52 -10.27
N ASN A 139 -15.61 0.77 -9.92
CA ASN A 139 -15.46 1.88 -10.85
C ASN A 139 -14.38 2.85 -10.34
N PRO A 140 -13.09 2.57 -10.60
CA PRO A 140 -12.01 3.48 -10.27
C PRO A 140 -12.23 4.85 -10.93
N PRO A 141 -11.96 5.96 -10.23
CA PRO A 141 -11.98 7.28 -10.84
C PRO A 141 -10.91 7.37 -11.93
N LYS A 142 -11.16 8.19 -12.96
CA LYS A 142 -10.19 8.40 -14.05
C LYS A 142 -9.15 9.48 -13.76
N ASN A 143 -9.33 10.24 -12.67
CA ASN A 143 -8.43 11.30 -12.25
C ASN A 143 -8.39 11.39 -10.72
N CYS A 144 -7.32 11.96 -10.18
CA CYS A 144 -7.10 12.06 -8.73
C CYS A 144 -8.11 12.97 -8.02
N GLN A 145 -8.72 13.93 -8.72
CA GLN A 145 -9.69 14.88 -8.12
C GLN A 145 -11.03 14.22 -7.77
N LEU A 146 -11.32 13.05 -8.36
CA LEU A 146 -12.52 12.26 -8.10
C LEU A 146 -12.27 11.10 -7.12
N VAL A 147 -11.07 11.00 -6.55
CA VAL A 147 -10.77 10.01 -5.51
C VAL A 147 -11.55 10.36 -4.25
N LYS A 148 -12.13 9.35 -3.60
CA LYS A 148 -12.87 9.51 -2.34
C LYS A 148 -11.98 10.18 -1.30
N GLU A 149 -12.50 11.20 -0.63
CA GLU A 149 -11.78 11.98 0.38
C GLU A 149 -11.17 11.09 1.47
N SER A 150 -11.90 10.05 1.90
CA SER A 150 -11.40 9.08 2.89
C SER A 150 -10.13 8.34 2.47
N TYR A 151 -9.89 8.12 1.17
CA TYR A 151 -8.65 7.51 0.67
C TYR A 151 -7.50 8.52 0.69
N ILE A 152 -7.79 9.78 0.35
CA ILE A 152 -6.83 10.89 0.42
C ILE A 152 -6.40 11.13 1.87
N ASP A 153 -7.34 11.13 2.81
CA ASP A 153 -7.08 11.29 4.24
C ASP A 153 -6.21 10.17 4.82
N GLN A 154 -6.47 8.93 4.39
CA GLN A 154 -5.66 7.78 4.76
C GLN A 154 -4.22 7.92 4.25
N LEU A 155 -4.04 8.30 2.98
CA LEU A 155 -2.72 8.50 2.39
C LEU A 155 -1.99 9.71 2.98
N ASN A 156 -2.70 10.80 3.30
CA ASN A 156 -2.15 11.94 4.04
C ASN A 156 -1.66 11.51 5.43
N PHE A 157 -2.43 10.69 6.13
CA PHE A 157 -2.02 10.13 7.42
C PHE A 157 -0.74 9.30 7.29
N TYR A 158 -0.66 8.40 6.31
CA TYR A 158 0.54 7.61 6.06
C TYR A 158 1.73 8.50 5.68
N ARG A 159 1.56 9.40 4.72
CA ARG A 159 2.59 10.35 4.27
C ARG A 159 3.17 11.14 5.43
N HIS A 160 2.31 11.72 6.27
CA HIS A 160 2.72 12.52 7.42
C HIS A 160 3.60 11.72 8.39
N LEU A 161 3.18 10.48 8.70
CA LEU A 161 3.95 9.64 9.61
C LEU A 161 5.27 9.18 8.99
N VAL A 162 5.27 8.75 7.73
CA VAL A 162 6.49 8.35 7.03
C VAL A 162 7.47 9.54 6.94
N ALA A 163 7.01 10.73 6.58
CA ALA A 163 7.85 11.94 6.50
C ALA A 163 8.49 12.31 7.85
N LYS A 164 7.80 12.10 8.97
CA LYS A 164 8.38 12.34 10.32
C LYS A 164 9.46 11.34 10.72
N LEU A 165 9.48 10.19 10.07
CA LEU A 165 10.41 9.10 10.34
C LEU A 165 11.60 9.14 9.39
N TYR A 166 11.37 9.64 8.17
CA TYR A 166 12.34 9.77 7.10
C TYR A 166 12.32 11.21 6.54
N PRO A 167 12.81 12.20 7.31
CA PRO A 167 12.68 13.62 6.97
C PRO A 167 13.44 14.03 5.70
N ASP A 168 14.49 13.29 5.35
CA ASP A 168 15.34 13.57 4.19
C ASP A 168 14.86 12.85 2.92
N ASN A 169 13.81 12.04 3.01
CA ASN A 169 13.26 11.27 1.88
C ASN A 169 12.11 12.02 1.22
N GLN A 170 12.09 12.01 -0.12
CA GLN A 170 10.89 12.35 -0.87
C GLN A 170 9.82 11.28 -0.65
N ILE A 171 8.64 11.69 -0.20
CA ILE A 171 7.49 10.79 -0.06
C ILE A 171 6.57 11.00 -1.25
N ILE A 172 6.13 9.90 -1.86
CA ILE A 172 5.12 9.87 -2.92
C ILE A 172 3.99 8.96 -2.44
N CYS A 173 2.74 9.31 -2.70
CA CYS A 173 1.62 8.40 -2.43
C CYS A 173 0.81 8.10 -3.69
N LYS A 174 0.47 6.83 -3.84
CA LYS A 174 -0.30 6.32 -4.97
C LYS A 174 -1.39 5.38 -4.48
N ILE A 175 -2.39 5.21 -5.33
CA ILE A 175 -3.37 4.13 -5.23
C ILE A 175 -3.07 3.14 -6.36
N LEU A 176 -3.09 1.85 -6.04
CA LEU A 176 -3.17 0.77 -7.03
C LEU A 176 -4.62 0.29 -7.11
N TRP A 177 -5.26 0.49 -8.25
CA TRP A 177 -6.62 0.03 -8.51
C TRP A 177 -6.59 -1.43 -9.00
N LEU A 178 -7.03 -2.35 -8.15
CA LEU A 178 -7.05 -3.79 -8.42
C LEU A 178 -8.12 -4.20 -9.45
N GLU A 179 -9.06 -3.30 -9.73
CA GLU A 179 -10.10 -3.50 -10.74
C GLU A 179 -9.53 -3.50 -12.16
N ASP A 180 -8.53 -2.65 -12.45
CA ASP A 180 -7.95 -2.49 -13.78
C ASP A 180 -6.42 -2.54 -13.83
N ALA A 181 -5.77 -2.81 -12.70
CA ALA A 181 -4.30 -2.86 -12.53
C ALA A 181 -3.60 -1.54 -12.87
N SER A 182 -4.25 -0.41 -12.57
CA SER A 182 -3.71 0.93 -12.83
C SER A 182 -3.17 1.60 -11.56
N PHE A 183 -2.08 2.36 -11.73
CA PHE A 183 -1.57 3.25 -10.70
C PHE A 183 -2.15 4.66 -10.87
N MET A 184 -2.45 5.30 -9.76
CA MET A 184 -2.84 6.70 -9.70
C MET A 184 -2.03 7.43 -8.64
N ALA A 185 -1.23 8.40 -9.05
CA ALA A 185 -0.57 9.31 -8.12
C ALA A 185 -1.60 10.29 -7.53
N VAL A 186 -1.50 10.52 -6.22
CA VAL A 186 -2.40 11.43 -5.50
C VAL A 186 -1.69 12.54 -4.71
N MET A 187 -0.40 12.36 -4.36
CA MET A 187 0.44 13.35 -3.67
C MET A 187 1.94 13.00 -3.72
#